data_AF-A0A4S8JI69-F1
#
_entry.id   AF-A0A4S8JI69-F1
#
_cell.length_a   1.000
_cell.length_b   1.000
_cell.length_c   1.000
_cell.angle_alpha   90.00
_cell.angle_beta   90.00
_cell.angle_gamma   90.00
#
_symmetry.space_group_name_H-M   'P 1'
#
loop_
_entity.id
_entity.type
_entity.pdbx_description
1 polymer ?
#
loop_
_entity_poly.entity_id
_entity_poly.type
_entity_poly.pdbx_seq_one_letter_code
_entity_poly.pdbx_strand_id
1 'polypeptide(L)'
;MAYADYYERALTNGVLSIQRGTEPGIMIYFLPMNPGGSKAVSGQGGWGTPTASFWCCYGTGPSNVSLDPIAWSLLTFLLTFFYAVAATESFSKLGDSIYFEEEGAVPTLYVIQFISSTLNWRSGELTLQQNTQQVSSLDDHFRVQFTVASANKVIQQHEFYAV
;
A
#
# COMPACT_ATOMS: atom_id res chain seq x y z
N MET A 1 13.83 -9.81 -12.85
CA MET A 1 13.13 -10.55 -11.77
C MET A 1 13.58 -10.16 -10.37
N ALA A 2 14.88 -10.09 -10.04
CA ALA A 2 15.33 -9.74 -8.67
C ALA A 2 14.77 -8.43 -8.08
N TYR A 3 14.47 -7.43 -8.92
CA TYR A 3 13.84 -6.18 -8.48
C TYR A 3 12.39 -6.39 -8.03
N ALA A 4 11.61 -7.22 -8.74
CA ALA A 4 10.22 -7.53 -8.40
C ALA A 4 10.13 -8.17 -7.01
N ASP A 5 10.95 -9.20 -6.77
CA ASP A 5 11.03 -9.88 -5.47
C ASP A 5 11.42 -8.93 -4.33
N TYR A 6 12.32 -7.97 -4.61
CA TYR A 6 12.68 -6.93 -3.66
C TYR A 6 11.49 -6.03 -3.31
N TYR A 7 10.74 -5.58 -4.32
CA TYR A 7 9.55 -4.75 -4.13
C TYR A 7 8.47 -5.47 -3.32
N GLU A 8 8.16 -6.72 -3.68
CA GLU A 8 7.19 -7.54 -2.95
C GLU A 8 7.61 -7.72 -1.48
N ARG A 9 8.87 -8.08 -1.23
CA ARG A 9 9.37 -8.28 0.12
C ARG A 9 9.34 -7.00 0.95
N ALA A 10 9.73 -5.87 0.36
CA ALA A 10 9.74 -4.56 1.01
C ALA A 10 8.31 -4.06 1.28
N LEU A 11 7.37 -4.32 0.38
CA LEU A 11 5.97 -3.94 0.56
C LEU A 11 5.30 -4.78 1.65
N THR A 12 5.37 -6.11 1.55
CA THR A 12 4.65 -7.02 2.45
C THR A 12 5.25 -7.01 3.86
N ASN A 13 6.58 -7.07 3.99
CA ASN A 13 7.23 -7.15 5.30
C ASN A 13 7.62 -5.77 5.85
N GLY A 14 7.81 -4.78 4.99
CA GLY A 14 8.10 -3.41 5.40
C GLY A 14 6.81 -2.62 5.59
N VAL A 15 6.28 -2.11 4.47
CA VAL A 15 5.22 -1.09 4.44
C VAL A 15 3.89 -1.58 5.03
N LEU A 16 3.37 -2.74 4.62
CA LEU A 16 2.10 -3.25 5.16
C LEU A 16 2.20 -3.62 6.64
N SER A 17 3.41 -3.96 7.11
CA SER A 17 3.62 -4.40 8.50
C SER A 17 3.59 -3.27 9.52
N ILE A 18 3.69 -2.00 9.10
CA ILE A 18 3.73 -0.86 10.02
C ILE A 18 2.32 -0.39 10.42
N GLN A 19 1.29 -0.75 9.66
CA GLN A 19 -0.09 -0.39 9.97
C GLN A 19 -0.71 -1.41 10.94
N ARG A 20 -1.51 -0.91 11.87
CA ARG A 20 -2.28 -1.75 12.78
C ARG A 20 -3.45 -2.36 12.01
N GLY A 21 -3.41 -3.66 11.78
CA GLY A 21 -4.45 -4.36 10.99
C GLY A 21 -5.86 -4.21 11.57
N THR A 22 -6.01 -4.08 12.89
CA THR A 22 -7.32 -3.90 13.55
C THR A 22 -7.83 -2.45 13.51
N GLU A 23 -6.94 -1.48 13.29
CA GLU A 23 -7.26 -0.06 13.42
C GLU A 23 -6.59 0.73 12.29
N PRO A 24 -7.32 1.02 11.20
CA PRO A 24 -6.74 1.72 10.07
C PRO A 24 -6.27 3.13 10.45
N GLY A 25 -5.13 3.55 9.90
CA GLY A 25 -4.53 4.86 10.19
C GLY A 25 -3.66 4.91 11.45
N ILE A 26 -3.54 3.82 12.22
CA ILE A 26 -2.56 3.73 13.31
C ILE A 26 -1.31 2.99 12.81
N MET A 27 -0.16 3.64 12.96
CA MET A 27 1.12 3.19 12.41
C MET A 27 2.21 3.20 13.48
N ILE A 28 3.20 2.32 13.33
CA ILE A 28 4.46 2.40 14.09
C ILE A 28 5.52 3.14 13.27
N TYR A 29 6.41 3.85 13.97
CA TYR A 29 7.54 4.52 13.32
C TYR A 29 8.75 3.59 13.15
N PHE A 30 9.20 2.98 14.25
CA PHE A 30 10.26 1.98 14.21
C PHE A 30 9.65 0.57 14.28
N LEU A 31 9.92 -0.24 13.26
CA LEU A 31 9.62 -1.66 13.26
C LEU A 31 10.69 -2.39 14.10
N PRO A 32 10.36 -2.99 15.26
CA PRO A 32 11.33 -3.74 16.04
C PRO A 32 11.74 -5.00 15.27
N MET A 33 13.04 -5.16 15.01
CA MET A 33 13.63 -6.35 14.38
C MET A 33 14.19 -7.35 15.40
N ASN A 34 14.04 -7.04 16.69
CA ASN A 34 14.58 -7.85 17.78
C ASN A 34 13.78 -9.16 17.90
N PRO A 35 14.42 -10.32 18.09
CA PRO A 35 13.72 -11.57 18.37
C PRO A 35 12.79 -11.42 19.59
N GLY A 36 11.50 -11.78 19.44
CA GLY A 36 10.51 -11.67 20.51
C GLY A 36 10.03 -10.23 20.83
N GLY A 37 10.47 -9.23 20.07
CA GLY A 37 10.01 -7.85 20.22
C GLY A 37 8.57 -7.66 19.72
N SER A 38 7.74 -6.98 20.50
CA SER A 38 6.36 -6.66 20.10
C SER A 38 6.31 -5.32 19.36
N LYS A 39 5.52 -5.24 18.28
CA LYS A 39 5.19 -3.97 17.60
C LYS A 39 4.52 -2.95 18.53
N ALA A 40 3.91 -3.42 19.63
CA ALA A 40 3.35 -2.56 20.66
C ALA A 40 4.41 -1.82 21.50
N VAL A 41 5.69 -2.22 21.40
CA VAL A 41 6.82 -1.59 22.10
C VAL A 41 7.90 -1.25 21.07
N SER A 42 7.67 -0.16 20.34
CA SER A 42 8.63 0.40 19.38
C SER A 42 9.50 1.47 20.06
N GLY A 43 10.57 1.93 19.41
CA GLY A 43 11.47 2.96 19.95
C GLY A 43 10.82 4.31 20.29
N GLN A 44 9.59 4.58 19.82
CA GLN A 44 8.77 5.74 20.18
C GLN A 44 7.62 5.42 21.16
N GLY A 45 7.63 4.26 21.80
CA GLY A 45 6.59 3.87 22.75
C GLY A 45 5.43 3.08 22.15
N GLY A 46 5.58 2.51 20.95
CA GLY A 46 4.61 1.58 20.35
C GLY A 46 3.83 2.15 19.17
N TRP A 47 2.53 1.86 19.16
CA TRP A 47 1.58 2.33 18.16
C TRP A 47 1.31 3.83 18.33
N GLY A 48 1.27 4.58 17.22
CA GLY A 48 0.87 5.97 17.25
C GLY A 48 -0.62 6.15 17.61
N THR A 49 -1.00 7.38 17.89
CA THR A 49 -2.40 7.78 18.07
C THR A 49 -2.88 8.59 16.87
N PRO A 50 -4.17 8.53 16.50
CA PRO A 50 -4.69 9.25 15.34
C PRO A 50 -4.51 10.78 15.40
N THR A 51 -4.38 11.36 16.60
CA THR A 51 -4.41 12.82 16.81
C THR A 51 -3.18 13.40 17.49
N ALA A 52 -2.24 12.59 17.98
CA ALA A 52 -1.08 13.07 18.74
C ALA A 52 0.28 12.50 18.30
N SER A 53 0.32 11.68 17.25
CA SER A 53 1.57 11.08 16.73
C SER A 53 1.89 11.59 15.33
N PHE A 54 2.55 12.76 15.25
CA PHE A 54 2.93 13.41 14.00
C PHE A 54 4.36 13.09 13.58
N TRP A 55 4.62 11.80 13.35
CA TRP A 55 5.94 11.37 12.90
C TRP A 55 6.07 11.46 11.37
N CYS A 56 7.29 11.45 10.82
CA CYS A 56 7.45 11.51 9.36
C CYS A 56 6.81 10.32 8.62
N CYS A 57 6.60 9.17 9.29
CA CYS A 57 5.84 8.03 8.76
C CYS A 57 4.33 8.25 8.66
N TYR A 58 3.79 9.29 9.33
CA TYR A 58 2.42 9.81 9.16
C TYR A 58 2.34 10.87 8.06
N GLY A 59 3.48 11.23 7.48
CA GLY A 59 3.64 12.32 6.54
C GLY A 59 4.15 13.58 7.24
N THR A 60 5.04 14.31 6.56
CA THR A 60 5.55 15.59 7.07
C THR A 60 4.47 16.67 6.98
N GLY A 61 3.80 16.97 8.08
CA GLY A 61 3.26 18.32 8.32
C GLY A 61 4.44 19.29 8.52
N PRO A 62 4.31 20.59 8.20
CA PRO A 62 5.40 21.55 8.33
C PRO A 62 6.02 21.49 9.73
N SER A 63 7.29 21.14 9.76
CA SER A 63 8.12 21.05 10.95
C SER A 63 8.50 22.45 11.42
N ASN A 64 7.55 23.22 11.96
CA ASN A 64 7.79 24.50 12.64
C ASN A 64 6.47 25.25 12.89
N VAL A 65 5.83 25.04 14.03
CA VAL A 65 5.03 26.12 14.62
C VAL A 65 5.18 26.08 16.14
N SER A 66 6.27 26.68 16.63
CA SER A 66 6.26 27.31 17.94
C SER A 66 5.32 28.51 17.87
N LEU A 67 4.02 28.33 18.12
CA LEU A 67 3.11 29.47 18.31
C LEU A 67 2.22 29.22 19.52
N ASP A 68 1.82 30.33 20.12
CA ASP A 68 1.34 30.48 21.48
C ASP A 68 -0.04 29.87 21.76
N PRO A 69 -0.34 29.52 23.03
CA PRO A 69 -1.49 28.68 23.41
C PRO A 69 -2.87 29.37 23.39
N ILE A 70 -3.03 30.58 22.84
CA ILE A 70 -4.23 31.41 23.12
C ILE A 70 -5.22 31.54 21.93
N ALA A 71 -4.90 31.07 20.72
CA ALA A 71 -5.77 31.29 19.53
C ALA A 71 -6.35 30.00 18.90
N TRP A 72 -6.52 28.91 19.65
CA TRP A 72 -6.48 27.54 19.10
C TRP A 72 -7.74 26.66 19.23
N SER A 73 -8.95 27.22 19.27
CA SER A 73 -10.16 26.36 19.42
C SER A 73 -10.95 26.11 18.13
N LEU A 74 -10.85 26.98 17.10
CA LEU A 74 -11.65 26.84 15.87
C LEU A 74 -10.82 26.58 14.60
N LEU A 75 -9.58 27.06 14.54
CA LEU A 75 -8.69 26.84 13.37
C LEU A 75 -8.07 25.43 13.36
N THR A 76 -7.91 24.83 14.53
CA THR A 76 -7.45 23.44 14.72
C THR A 76 -8.41 22.43 14.10
N PHE A 77 -9.72 22.64 14.19
CA PHE A 77 -10.69 21.66 13.70
C PHE A 77 -10.65 21.53 12.16
N LEU A 78 -10.39 22.62 11.44
CA LEU A 78 -10.27 22.62 9.97
C LEU A 78 -8.87 22.20 9.50
N LEU A 79 -7.81 22.55 10.23
CA LEU A 79 -6.44 22.18 9.87
C LEU A 79 -6.16 20.69 10.13
N THR A 80 -6.73 20.08 11.18
CA THR A 80 -6.55 18.65 11.48
C THR A 80 -7.07 17.75 10.35
N PHE A 81 -8.06 18.21 9.58
CA PHE A 81 -8.61 17.46 8.44
C PHE A 81 -7.70 17.45 7.21
N PHE A 82 -6.84 18.47 7.04
CA PHE A 82 -5.93 18.58 5.89
C PHE A 82 -4.56 17.92 6.12
N TYR A 83 -4.12 17.72 7.37
CA TYR A 83 -2.75 17.26 7.68
C TYR A 83 -2.54 15.74 7.80
N ALA A 84 -3.57 14.90 7.63
CA ALA A 84 -3.46 13.43 7.66
C ALA A 84 -3.11 12.78 6.29
N VAL A 85 -2.76 13.58 5.29
CA VAL A 85 -2.72 13.14 3.87
C VAL A 85 -1.40 12.49 3.45
N ALA A 86 -0.28 12.70 4.14
CA ALA A 86 1.03 12.35 3.56
C ALA A 86 1.53 10.91 3.85
N ALA A 87 1.11 10.22 4.92
CA ALA A 87 1.35 8.77 5.02
C ALA A 87 0.31 7.94 4.30
N THR A 88 -0.93 8.39 4.33
CA THR A 88 -1.99 7.83 3.50
C THR A 88 -1.62 7.92 2.02
N GLU A 89 -0.81 8.90 1.61
CA GLU A 89 -0.23 8.97 0.25
C GLU A 89 0.64 7.76 -0.12
N SER A 90 1.52 7.29 0.78
CA SER A 90 2.38 6.15 0.47
C SER A 90 1.59 4.84 0.38
N PHE A 91 0.53 4.69 1.18
CA PHE A 91 -0.40 3.56 1.08
C PHE A 91 -1.34 3.68 -0.14
N SER A 92 -1.68 4.90 -0.56
CA SER A 92 -2.51 5.15 -1.75
C SER A 92 -1.75 4.86 -3.05
N LYS A 93 -0.43 5.10 -3.07
CA LYS A 93 0.44 4.82 -4.22
C LYS A 93 0.85 3.36 -4.36
N LEU A 94 0.38 2.47 -3.48
CA LEU A 94 0.70 1.03 -3.60
C LEU A 94 0.16 0.43 -4.90
N GLY A 95 -1.00 0.92 -5.37
CA GLY A 95 -1.60 0.50 -6.63
C GLY A 95 -0.73 0.77 -7.87
N ASP A 96 0.11 1.82 -7.82
CA ASP A 96 0.98 2.22 -8.94
C ASP A 96 2.13 1.22 -9.16
N SER A 97 2.44 0.39 -8.17
CA SER A 97 3.53 -0.60 -8.21
C SER A 97 3.09 -2.01 -8.63
N ILE A 98 1.82 -2.19 -9.00
CA ILE A 98 1.26 -3.48 -9.41
C ILE A 98 1.59 -3.77 -10.88
N TYR A 99 1.51 -2.75 -11.72
CA TYR A 99 1.62 -2.85 -13.18
C TYR A 99 2.66 -1.86 -13.71
N PHE A 100 3.57 -2.33 -14.56
CA PHE A 100 4.55 -1.49 -15.24
C PHE A 100 4.40 -1.62 -16.74
N GLU A 101 4.30 -0.50 -17.43
CA GLU A 101 4.20 -0.45 -18.88
C GLU A 101 5.54 -0.05 -19.50
N GLU A 102 5.93 -0.74 -20.56
CA GLU A 102 7.07 -0.39 -21.40
C GLU A 102 6.56 0.13 -22.75
N GLU A 103 6.82 1.40 -23.02
CA GLU A 103 6.49 2.05 -24.30
C GLU A 103 7.49 1.59 -25.37
N GLY A 104 7.09 0.60 -26.16
CA GLY A 104 7.84 0.08 -27.30
C GLY A 104 7.01 0.04 -28.59
N ALA A 105 7.58 -0.48 -29.68
CA ALA A 105 6.84 -0.72 -30.93
C ALA A 105 5.64 -1.68 -30.74
N VAL A 106 5.72 -2.54 -29.73
CA VAL A 106 4.60 -3.29 -29.16
C VAL A 106 4.51 -2.93 -27.67
N PRO A 107 3.41 -2.31 -27.20
CA PRO A 107 3.29 -1.95 -25.80
C PRO A 107 3.27 -3.24 -24.97
N THR A 108 4.11 -3.30 -23.94
CA THR A 108 4.25 -4.50 -23.09
C THR A 108 3.90 -4.14 -21.66
N LEU A 109 3.02 -4.93 -21.05
CA LEU A 109 2.59 -4.75 -19.68
C LEU A 109 3.19 -5.84 -18.78
N TYR A 110 3.94 -5.43 -17.77
CA TYR A 110 4.50 -6.29 -16.74
C TYR A 110 3.63 -6.25 -15.50
N VAL A 111 3.20 -7.43 -15.02
CA VAL A 111 2.55 -7.58 -13.73
C VAL A 111 3.61 -7.97 -12.71
N ILE A 112 3.81 -7.13 -11.69
CA ILE A 112 4.86 -7.33 -10.67
C ILE A 112 4.26 -7.87 -9.37
N GLN A 113 3.00 -7.55 -9.07
CA GLN A 113 2.33 -7.97 -7.84
C GLN A 113 1.00 -8.66 -8.10
N PHE A 114 0.78 -9.75 -7.40
CA PHE A 114 -0.45 -10.52 -7.46
C PHE A 114 -1.44 -10.05 -6.39
N ILE A 115 -2.03 -8.88 -6.61
CA ILE A 115 -3.08 -8.28 -5.77
C ILE A 115 -4.36 -8.11 -6.59
N SER A 116 -5.48 -8.62 -6.10
CA SER A 116 -6.77 -8.49 -6.77
C SER A 116 -7.07 -7.03 -7.18
N SER A 117 -7.16 -6.76 -8.47
CA SER A 117 -7.30 -5.41 -9.02
C SER A 117 -7.78 -5.42 -10.47
N THR A 118 -8.31 -4.29 -10.93
CA THR A 118 -8.73 -4.09 -12.32
C THR A 118 -7.96 -2.92 -12.92
N LEU A 119 -7.25 -3.16 -14.02
CA LEU A 119 -6.52 -2.16 -14.77
C LEU A 119 -7.20 -1.93 -16.13
N ASN A 120 -7.50 -0.67 -16.44
CA ASN A 120 -7.86 -0.25 -17.79
C ASN A 120 -6.60 0.24 -18.50
N TRP A 121 -6.07 -0.58 -19.42
CA TRP A 121 -4.84 -0.31 -20.13
C TRP A 121 -5.12 0.37 -21.47
N ARG A 122 -4.87 1.68 -21.52
CA ARG A 122 -5.23 2.53 -22.66
C ARG A 122 -4.38 2.26 -23.90
N SER A 123 -3.07 2.08 -23.74
CA SER A 123 -2.14 1.87 -24.86
C SER A 123 -2.37 0.54 -25.57
N GLY A 124 -2.86 -0.48 -24.85
CA GLY A 124 -3.22 -1.77 -25.41
C GLY A 124 -4.70 -1.91 -25.78
N GLU A 125 -5.56 -0.94 -25.45
CA GLU A 125 -7.03 -1.03 -25.58
C GLU A 125 -7.65 -2.27 -24.91
N LEU A 126 -7.07 -2.69 -23.77
CA LEU A 126 -7.47 -3.87 -23.00
C LEU A 126 -7.80 -3.52 -21.55
N THR A 127 -8.71 -4.29 -20.96
CA THR A 127 -8.97 -4.30 -19.53
C THR A 127 -8.44 -5.60 -18.95
N LEU A 128 -7.51 -5.50 -18.00
CA LEU A 128 -6.97 -6.62 -17.25
C LEU A 128 -7.63 -6.66 -15.87
N GLN A 129 -8.21 -7.79 -15.51
CA GLN A 129 -8.75 -8.04 -14.18
C GLN A 129 -8.00 -9.21 -13.55
N GLN A 130 -7.35 -8.94 -12.42
CA GLN A 130 -6.68 -9.92 -11.59
C GLN A 130 -7.57 -10.22 -10.38
N ASN A 131 -7.85 -11.48 -10.13
CA ASN A 131 -8.56 -11.95 -8.95
C ASN A 131 -7.70 -12.97 -8.20
N THR A 132 -7.42 -12.69 -6.94
CA THR A 132 -6.52 -13.48 -6.11
C THR A 132 -7.31 -14.11 -4.97
N GLN A 133 -7.17 -15.42 -4.76
CA GLN A 133 -7.79 -16.06 -3.60
C GLN A 133 -7.05 -15.69 -2.32
N GLN A 134 -7.75 -15.67 -1.18
CA GLN A 134 -7.10 -15.39 0.10
C GLN A 134 -6.12 -16.51 0.43
N VAL A 135 -4.87 -16.15 0.74
CA VAL A 135 -3.85 -17.11 1.17
C VAL A 135 -4.25 -17.65 2.54
N SER A 136 -4.47 -18.96 2.62
CA SER A 136 -4.71 -19.67 3.88
C SER A 136 -3.52 -20.58 4.16
N SER A 137 -3.17 -20.79 5.43
CA SER A 137 -2.10 -21.74 5.79
C SER A 137 -2.42 -23.20 5.44
N LEU A 138 -3.65 -23.48 4.99
CA LEU A 138 -4.12 -24.81 4.59
C LEU A 138 -3.94 -25.07 3.09
N ASP A 139 -3.73 -24.02 2.30
CA ASP A 139 -3.54 -24.13 0.85
C ASP A 139 -2.06 -23.99 0.50
N ASP A 140 -1.47 -25.05 -0.05
CA ASP A 140 -0.06 -25.09 -0.45
C ASP A 140 0.25 -24.24 -1.70
N HIS A 141 -0.77 -23.68 -2.36
CA HIS A 141 -0.62 -22.95 -3.61
C HIS A 141 -1.45 -21.67 -3.60
N PHE A 142 -0.86 -20.57 -4.09
CA PHE A 142 -1.56 -19.31 -4.24
C PHE A 142 -2.21 -19.21 -5.61
N ARG A 143 -3.54 -19.20 -5.66
CA ARG A 143 -4.31 -19.18 -6.91
C ARG A 143 -4.56 -17.73 -7.37
N VAL A 144 -4.12 -17.44 -8.59
CA VAL A 144 -4.33 -16.15 -9.25
C VAL A 144 -5.03 -16.37 -10.59
N GLN A 145 -6.13 -15.66 -10.78
CA GLN A 145 -6.90 -15.66 -12.01
C GLN A 145 -6.75 -14.32 -12.73
N PHE A 146 -6.34 -14.37 -13.99
CA PHE A 146 -6.31 -13.23 -14.89
C PHE A 146 -7.42 -13.34 -15.92
N THR A 147 -8.15 -12.24 -16.08
CA THR A 147 -9.18 -12.08 -17.11
C THR A 147 -8.80 -10.88 -17.96
N VAL A 148 -8.57 -11.11 -19.25
CA VAL A 148 -8.27 -10.08 -20.24
C VAL A 148 -9.50 -9.86 -21.10
N ALA A 149 -9.98 -8.62 -21.13
CA ALA A 149 -11.12 -8.21 -21.93
C ALA A 149 -10.75 -7.08 -22.90
N SER A 150 -11.33 -7.07 -24.09
CA SER A 150 -11.32 -5.91 -25.01
C SER A 150 -12.76 -5.53 -25.32
N ALA A 151 -13.05 -4.23 -25.35
CA ALA A 151 -14.40 -3.72 -25.63
C ALA A 151 -15.52 -4.43 -24.81
N ASN A 152 -15.26 -4.69 -23.53
CA ASN A 152 -16.14 -5.43 -22.60
C ASN A 152 -16.46 -6.88 -22.99
N LYS A 153 -15.70 -7.49 -23.90
CA LYS A 153 -15.74 -8.92 -24.20
C LYS A 153 -14.50 -9.60 -23.63
N VAL A 154 -14.70 -10.62 -22.80
CA VAL A 154 -13.59 -11.45 -22.30
C VAL A 154 -12.97 -12.18 -23.49
N ILE A 155 -11.67 -11.97 -23.71
CA ILE A 155 -10.92 -12.60 -24.80
C ILE A 155 -10.16 -13.80 -24.25
N GLN A 156 -9.55 -13.65 -23.08
CA GLN A 156 -8.76 -14.71 -22.45
C GLN A 156 -8.95 -14.69 -20.94
N GLN A 157 -8.98 -15.89 -20.38
CA GLN A 157 -9.00 -16.11 -18.95
C GLN A 157 -7.98 -17.21 -18.65
N HIS A 158 -7.08 -16.93 -17.72
CA HIS A 158 -6.05 -17.88 -17.32
C HIS A 158 -5.97 -17.94 -15.81
N GLU A 159 -5.78 -19.15 -15.30
CA GLU A 159 -5.59 -19.40 -13.89
C GLU A 159 -4.21 -20.00 -13.67
N PHE A 160 -3.41 -19.35 -12.84
CA PHE A 160 -2.06 -19.78 -12.49
C PHE A 160 -1.95 -20.06 -11.00
N TYR A 161 -1.07 -20.99 -10.68
CA TYR A 161 -0.67 -21.30 -9.31
C TYR A 161 0.71 -20.67 -9.09
N ALA A 162 0.76 -19.64 -8.26
CA ALA A 162 2.01 -19.12 -7.74
C ALA A 162 2.45 -20.00 -6.57
N VAL A 163 3.76 -20.27 -6.51
CA VAL A 163 4.43 -21.09 -5.49
C VAL A 163 5.07 -20.18 -4.45
#